data_AF-A0A7K0ESJ1-F1
#
_entry.id   AF-A0A7K0ESJ1-F1
#
_cell.length_a   1.000
_cell.length_b   1.000
_cell.length_c   1.000
_cell.angle_alpha   90.00
_cell.angle_beta   90.00
_cell.angle_gamma   90.00
#
_symmetry.space_group_name_H-M   'P 1'
#
loop_
_entity.id
_entity.type
_entity.pdbx_description
1 polymer ?
#
loop_
_entity_poly.entity_id
_entity_poly.type
_entity_poly.pdbx_seq_one_letter_code
_entity_poly.pdbx_strand_id
1 'polypeptide(L)'
;MSTLTEWVIRLTSLALVYACSFCKEESKLSAAKPHFIVVKGSGDITPELTMFREILGAHLNTTPGQKAGRREINWDVVPASQLNVNSFRGDFFNKVSGSETSGFPYGAVFTTVGTGLRVSDNGFGDLIATCKNRYNALRSGRTFSPIGSTILDVTFYLPGQTIPASVRGFGVIFYGVDQAGSTTLEFFDGETSLGTFQAPVRTDPDGLSFLGVKFPDHQVSRVRITAGDAAVSKTHADESKYDLVVLDDLLYDEPQVL
;
A
#
# COMPACT_ATOMS: atom_id res chain seq x y z
N MET A 1 19.04 -84.79 -50.17
CA MET A 1 19.46 -83.83 -49.13
C MET A 1 18.41 -82.72 -49.07
N SER A 2 17.17 -83.09 -48.73
CA SER A 2 16.42 -82.81 -47.48
C SER A 2 16.16 -81.33 -47.20
N THR A 3 14.89 -80.98 -47.39
CA THR A 3 14.16 -79.74 -47.08
C THR A 3 13.83 -79.60 -45.58
N LEU A 4 13.76 -78.34 -45.13
CA LEU A 4 12.92 -77.72 -44.09
C LEU A 4 12.13 -78.63 -43.12
N THR A 5 12.27 -78.43 -41.79
CA THR A 5 11.12 -78.37 -40.87
C THR A 5 11.46 -77.65 -39.55
N GLU A 6 10.45 -76.98 -39.03
CA GLU A 6 10.36 -76.06 -37.90
C GLU A 6 10.60 -76.71 -36.52
N TRP A 7 11.01 -75.91 -35.53
CA TRP A 7 10.59 -76.12 -34.14
C TRP A 7 10.19 -74.78 -33.49
N VAL A 8 8.92 -74.73 -33.13
CA VAL A 8 8.26 -73.70 -32.32
C VAL A 8 8.60 -73.95 -30.85
N ILE A 9 9.10 -72.94 -30.13
CA ILE A 9 9.07 -72.93 -28.66
C ILE A 9 8.32 -71.66 -28.23
N ARG A 10 7.09 -71.87 -27.73
CA ARG A 10 6.27 -70.84 -27.08
C ARG A 10 6.64 -70.72 -25.61
N LEU A 11 6.81 -69.46 -25.20
CA LEU A 11 6.51 -68.80 -23.92
C LEU A 11 6.51 -69.63 -22.61
N THR A 12 7.29 -69.15 -21.64
CA THR A 12 6.71 -68.66 -20.39
C THR A 12 7.40 -67.36 -19.95
N SER A 13 6.55 -66.39 -19.64
CA SER A 13 6.86 -65.01 -19.29
C SER A 13 7.31 -64.90 -17.84
N LEU A 14 8.39 -64.16 -17.60
CA LEU A 14 8.58 -63.45 -16.33
C LEU A 14 9.16 -62.07 -16.63
N ALA A 15 8.26 -61.12 -16.92
CA ALA A 15 8.62 -59.72 -17.03
C ALA A 15 8.93 -59.20 -15.62
N LEU A 16 10.21 -59.17 -15.26
CA LEU A 16 10.66 -58.40 -14.12
C LEU A 16 10.59 -56.91 -14.54
N VAL A 17 9.48 -56.26 -14.19
CA VAL A 17 9.34 -54.81 -14.35
C VAL A 17 10.33 -54.16 -13.38
N TYR A 18 11.52 -53.83 -13.89
CA TYR A 18 12.42 -52.90 -13.21
C TYR A 18 11.74 -51.53 -13.28
N ALA A 19 10.96 -51.20 -12.26
CA ALA A 19 10.51 -49.85 -12.04
C ALA A 19 11.76 -49.02 -11.73
N CYS A 20 12.34 -48.39 -12.76
CA CYS A 20 13.25 -47.28 -12.59
C CYS A 20 12.47 -46.22 -11.83
N SER A 21 12.65 -46.18 -10.51
CA SER A 21 12.18 -45.09 -9.67
C SER A 21 13.02 -43.86 -10.02
N PHE A 22 12.64 -43.19 -11.12
CA PHE A 22 12.90 -41.78 -11.27
C PHE A 22 12.14 -41.10 -10.13
N CYS A 23 12.81 -40.94 -8.99
CA CYS A 23 12.40 -39.99 -7.98
C CYS A 23 12.41 -38.63 -8.65
N LYS A 24 11.26 -38.23 -9.19
CA LYS A 24 10.96 -36.86 -9.51
C LYS A 24 10.95 -36.13 -8.19
N GLU A 25 12.11 -35.62 -7.81
CA GLU A 25 12.25 -34.67 -6.73
C GLU A 25 11.53 -33.41 -7.23
N GLU A 26 10.22 -33.32 -6.96
CA GLU A 26 9.47 -32.09 -7.12
C GLU A 26 10.11 -31.09 -6.17
N SER A 27 11.06 -30.31 -6.70
CA SER A 27 11.57 -29.14 -6.03
C SER A 27 10.36 -28.28 -5.70
N LYS A 28 9.92 -28.28 -4.44
CA LYS A 28 9.08 -27.22 -3.93
C LYS A 28 9.90 -25.96 -4.10
N LEU A 29 9.62 -25.23 -5.18
CA LEU A 29 10.10 -23.89 -5.39
C LEU A 29 9.49 -23.07 -4.25
N SER A 30 10.20 -22.99 -3.13
CA SER A 30 9.91 -22.00 -2.10
C SER A 30 9.92 -20.68 -2.82
N ALA A 31 8.79 -19.99 -2.87
CA ALA A 31 8.75 -18.63 -3.38
C ALA A 31 9.87 -17.85 -2.69
N ALA A 32 10.80 -17.31 -3.47
CA ALA A 32 11.87 -16.49 -2.92
C ALA A 32 11.22 -15.35 -2.14
N LYS A 33 11.75 -15.04 -0.95
CA LYS A 33 11.23 -13.92 -0.16
C LYS A 33 11.33 -12.64 -1.01
N PRO A 34 10.29 -11.79 -1.04
CA PRO A 34 10.35 -10.52 -1.76
C PRO A 34 11.56 -9.69 -1.34
N HIS A 35 12.26 -9.12 -2.30
CA HIS A 35 13.33 -8.16 -2.04
C HIS A 35 12.72 -6.77 -1.81
N PHE A 36 13.09 -6.14 -0.69
CA PHE A 36 12.56 -4.84 -0.31
C PHE A 36 13.59 -3.96 0.41
N ILE A 37 13.34 -2.65 0.38
CA ILE A 37 14.03 -1.62 1.14
C ILE A 37 12.98 -0.93 2.02
N VAL A 38 13.26 -0.78 3.32
CA VAL A 38 12.39 -0.09 4.28
C VAL A 38 13.08 1.18 4.76
N VAL A 39 12.34 2.29 4.76
CA VAL A 39 12.72 3.53 5.45
C VAL A 39 11.62 3.83 6.46
N LYS A 40 12.00 4.07 7.71
CA LYS A 40 11.06 4.41 8.78
C LYS A 40 11.73 5.29 9.83
N GLY A 41 10.97 6.18 10.44
CA GLY A 41 11.45 7.10 11.47
C GLY A 41 10.30 7.70 12.25
N SER A 42 10.61 8.30 13.39
CA SER A 42 9.63 9.03 14.20
C SER A 42 10.24 10.29 14.82
N GLY A 43 9.39 11.26 15.16
CA GLY A 43 9.80 12.60 15.58
C GLY A 43 10.12 13.48 14.36
N ASP A 44 11.35 14.00 14.27
CA ASP A 44 11.84 14.66 13.05
C ASP A 44 12.13 13.63 11.96
N ILE A 45 11.15 13.42 11.09
CA ILE A 45 11.23 12.48 9.97
C ILE A 45 11.86 13.09 8.69
N THR A 46 12.38 14.32 8.75
CA THR A 46 12.98 15.00 7.60
C THR A 46 14.09 14.16 6.92
N PRO A 47 15.00 13.50 7.67
CA PRO A 47 16.01 12.63 7.07
C PRO A 47 15.41 11.45 6.30
N GLU A 48 14.42 10.78 6.88
CA GLU A 48 13.74 9.62 6.30
C GLU A 48 12.95 9.97 5.06
N LEU A 49 12.22 11.10 5.08
CA LEU A 49 11.52 11.61 3.91
C LEU A 49 12.51 11.95 2.80
N THR A 50 13.63 12.59 3.14
CA THR A 50 14.68 12.91 2.15
C THR A 50 15.23 11.63 1.52
N MET A 51 15.58 10.64 2.34
CA MET A 51 16.06 9.34 1.87
C MET A 51 15.04 8.61 0.99
N PHE A 52 13.77 8.58 1.40
CA PHE A 52 12.74 7.86 0.66
C PHE A 52 12.40 8.55 -0.66
N ARG A 53 12.40 9.89 -0.70
CA ARG A 53 12.25 10.66 -1.95
C ARG A 53 13.34 10.32 -2.97
N GLU A 54 14.58 10.14 -2.54
CA GLU A 54 15.67 9.69 -3.41
C GLU A 54 15.46 8.26 -3.90
N ILE A 55 14.97 7.35 -3.05
CA ILE A 55 14.66 5.96 -3.41
C ILE A 55 13.55 5.86 -4.46
N LEU A 56 12.49 6.68 -4.33
CA LEU A 56 11.40 6.73 -5.30
C LEU A 56 11.80 7.45 -6.59
N GLY A 57 12.66 8.47 -6.46
CA GLY A 57 13.16 9.32 -7.54
C GLY A 57 13.07 10.81 -7.17
N ALA A 58 14.20 11.51 -7.27
CA ALA A 58 14.33 12.91 -6.85
C ALA A 58 13.39 13.91 -7.56
N HIS A 59 12.87 13.56 -8.74
CA HIS A 59 11.93 14.40 -9.46
C HIS A 59 10.48 14.21 -8.98
N LEU A 60 9.83 15.30 -8.56
CA LEU A 60 8.41 15.33 -8.20
C LEU A 60 7.56 15.57 -9.46
N ASN A 61 6.71 14.60 -9.79
CA ASN A 61 5.82 14.63 -10.93
C ASN A 61 4.48 15.29 -10.59
N THR A 62 4.20 16.42 -11.21
CA THR A 62 2.93 17.15 -11.05
C THR A 62 1.99 17.03 -12.25
N THR A 63 2.46 16.46 -13.36
CA THR A 63 1.70 16.30 -14.61
C THR A 63 1.67 14.84 -15.09
N PRO A 64 0.69 14.41 -15.88
CA PRO A 64 0.65 13.09 -16.51
C PRO A 64 1.81 12.79 -17.47
N GLY A 65 1.99 11.51 -17.80
CA GLY A 65 2.87 11.06 -18.89
C GLY A 65 4.35 10.89 -18.51
N GLN A 66 4.66 10.84 -17.22
CA GLN A 66 6.02 10.63 -16.74
C GLN A 66 6.39 9.14 -16.77
N LYS A 67 7.69 8.85 -16.87
CA LYS A 67 8.23 7.46 -16.96
C LYS A 67 9.04 7.05 -15.73
N ALA A 68 9.36 8.01 -14.87
CA ALA A 68 10.19 7.87 -13.69
C ALA A 68 9.93 9.06 -12.76
N GLY A 69 10.55 9.05 -11.58
CA GLY A 69 10.31 10.04 -10.54
C GLY A 69 9.23 9.56 -9.58
N ARG A 70 8.68 10.49 -8.81
CA ARG A 70 7.71 10.20 -7.76
C ARG A 70 6.53 11.16 -7.76
N ARG A 71 5.48 10.79 -7.06
CA ARG A 71 4.32 11.63 -6.75
C ARG A 71 4.15 11.74 -5.24
N GLU A 72 3.64 12.88 -4.82
CA GLU A 72 3.32 13.15 -3.41
C GLU A 72 1.90 13.73 -3.33
N ILE A 73 1.12 13.31 -2.33
CA ILE A 73 -0.22 13.81 -2.02
C ILE A 73 -0.18 14.46 -0.64
N ASN A 74 -0.59 15.72 -0.53
CA ASN A 74 -0.54 16.51 0.70
C ASN A 74 -1.86 17.18 1.13
N TRP A 75 -3.00 16.78 0.54
CA TRP A 75 -4.37 17.20 0.92
C TRP A 75 -4.71 18.72 0.87
N ASP A 76 -3.75 19.59 0.64
CA ASP A 76 -3.88 21.07 0.67
C ASP A 76 -4.69 21.63 -0.47
N VAL A 77 -4.68 20.89 -1.56
CA VAL A 77 -5.41 21.22 -2.77
C VAL A 77 -6.91 20.93 -2.65
N VAL A 78 -7.35 20.29 -1.57
CA VAL A 78 -8.77 19.96 -1.35
C VAL A 78 -9.56 21.26 -1.12
N PRO A 79 -10.67 21.49 -1.82
CA PRO A 79 -11.46 22.70 -1.62
C PRO A 79 -12.19 22.65 -0.27
N ALA A 80 -12.46 23.81 0.32
CA ALA A 80 -13.14 23.92 1.62
C ALA A 80 -14.50 23.20 1.66
N SER A 81 -15.22 23.12 0.53
CA SER A 81 -16.49 22.41 0.40
C SER A 81 -16.37 20.88 0.56
N GLN A 82 -15.16 20.33 0.51
CA GLN A 82 -14.87 18.91 0.68
C GLN A 82 -14.06 18.61 1.94
N LEU A 83 -13.79 19.63 2.77
CA LEU A 83 -13.18 19.45 4.09
C LEU A 83 -14.26 19.11 5.11
N ASN A 84 -13.86 18.34 6.12
CA ASN A 84 -14.70 18.02 7.27
C ASN A 84 -16.05 17.37 6.91
N VAL A 85 -16.07 16.62 5.82
CA VAL A 85 -17.20 15.79 5.38
C VAL A 85 -16.75 14.35 5.18
N ASN A 86 -17.59 13.39 5.54
CA ASN A 86 -17.26 11.95 5.44
C ASN A 86 -17.45 11.40 4.02
N SER A 87 -17.95 12.21 3.09
CA SER A 87 -18.19 11.86 1.69
C SER A 87 -17.05 12.30 0.78
N PHE A 88 -15.82 12.45 1.31
CA PHE A 88 -14.67 12.76 0.48
C PHE A 88 -14.49 11.66 -0.57
N ARG A 89 -14.27 12.10 -1.81
CA ARG A 89 -14.17 11.21 -2.97
C ARG A 89 -12.83 10.49 -2.99
N GLY A 90 -12.85 9.17 -2.92
CA GLY A 90 -11.63 8.35 -2.98
C GLY A 90 -10.86 8.44 -4.30
N ASP A 91 -11.50 8.91 -5.37
CA ASP A 91 -10.91 9.12 -6.69
C ASP A 91 -10.45 10.56 -6.94
N PHE A 92 -10.44 11.44 -5.92
CA PHE A 92 -10.04 12.84 -6.08
C PHE A 92 -8.62 13.01 -6.66
N PHE A 93 -7.69 12.10 -6.33
CA PHE A 93 -6.32 12.08 -6.85
C PHE A 93 -6.14 11.14 -8.06
N ASN A 94 -7.24 10.69 -8.68
CA ASN A 94 -7.25 9.92 -9.92
C ASN A 94 -8.08 10.62 -11.01
N LYS A 95 -7.94 11.94 -11.16
CA LYS A 95 -8.66 12.68 -12.21
C LYS A 95 -8.20 12.21 -13.59
N VAL A 96 -9.16 11.79 -14.43
CA VAL A 96 -8.92 11.50 -15.85
C VAL A 96 -8.73 12.80 -16.64
N SER A 97 -7.78 12.80 -17.57
CA SER A 97 -7.53 13.91 -18.48
C SER A 97 -8.78 14.22 -19.31
N GLY A 98 -9.18 15.50 -19.35
CA GLY A 98 -10.41 15.93 -20.01
C GLY A 98 -11.70 15.73 -19.20
N SER A 99 -11.63 15.14 -17.99
CA SER A 99 -12.80 15.09 -17.09
C SER A 99 -13.09 16.48 -16.48
N GLU A 100 -14.37 16.82 -16.41
CA GLU A 100 -14.92 18.00 -15.72
C GLU A 100 -14.93 17.83 -14.19
N THR A 101 -14.71 16.61 -13.68
CA THR A 101 -14.65 16.37 -12.23
C THR A 101 -13.45 17.07 -11.61
N SER A 102 -13.64 17.83 -10.54
CA SER A 102 -12.54 18.35 -9.73
C SER A 102 -11.65 17.22 -9.21
N GLY A 103 -10.34 17.46 -9.19
CA GLY A 103 -9.33 16.51 -8.73
C GLY A 103 -7.97 16.70 -9.39
N PHE A 104 -7.03 15.83 -9.05
CA PHE A 104 -5.66 15.83 -9.54
C PHE A 104 -5.32 14.51 -10.23
N PRO A 105 -4.58 14.52 -11.34
CA PRO A 105 -4.27 13.31 -12.09
C PRO A 105 -3.01 12.64 -11.51
N TYR A 106 -3.04 12.17 -10.27
CA TYR A 106 -1.88 11.55 -9.61
C TYR A 106 -1.95 10.02 -9.61
N GLY A 107 -3.07 9.44 -10.05
CA GLY A 107 -3.20 8.01 -10.27
C GLY A 107 -3.42 7.21 -8.99
N ALA A 108 -3.86 7.82 -7.90
CA ALA A 108 -4.16 7.11 -6.64
C ALA A 108 -5.66 7.11 -6.36
N VAL A 109 -6.20 5.93 -6.03
CA VAL A 109 -7.58 5.74 -5.59
C VAL A 109 -7.60 5.15 -4.20
N PHE A 110 -8.44 5.73 -3.33
CA PHE A 110 -8.59 5.35 -1.95
C PHE A 110 -9.95 4.67 -1.72
N THR A 111 -9.95 3.54 -1.03
CA THR A 111 -11.17 2.86 -0.60
C THR A 111 -11.05 2.42 0.85
N THR A 112 -12.19 2.27 1.53
CA THR A 112 -12.25 1.76 2.91
C THR A 112 -13.48 0.89 3.06
N VAL A 113 -13.41 -0.09 3.96
CA VAL A 113 -14.59 -0.86 4.41
C VAL A 113 -15.43 -0.09 5.45
N GLY A 114 -14.96 1.10 5.85
CA GLY A 114 -15.70 2.01 6.71
C GLY A 114 -16.83 2.74 6.00
N THR A 115 -17.36 3.76 6.67
CA THR A 115 -18.53 4.53 6.21
C THR A 115 -18.17 5.68 5.26
N GLY A 116 -16.88 5.97 5.08
CA GLY A 116 -16.45 7.06 4.21
C GLY A 116 -14.98 7.46 4.39
N LEU A 117 -14.57 8.48 3.64
CA LEU A 117 -13.24 9.08 3.71
C LEU A 117 -13.39 10.55 4.07
N ARG A 118 -12.39 11.10 4.76
CA ARG A 118 -12.45 12.48 5.22
C ARG A 118 -11.08 13.12 5.21
N VAL A 119 -11.02 14.32 4.65
CA VAL A 119 -9.94 15.28 4.87
C VAL A 119 -10.40 16.26 5.94
N SER A 120 -9.58 16.47 6.97
CA SER A 120 -9.90 17.32 8.11
C SER A 120 -8.88 18.43 8.24
N ASP A 121 -9.34 19.66 8.44
CA ASP A 121 -8.49 20.83 8.77
C ASP A 121 -8.53 21.21 10.26
N ASN A 122 -9.23 20.42 11.08
CA ASN A 122 -9.51 20.71 12.49
C ASN A 122 -9.08 19.55 13.41
N GLY A 123 -8.22 18.66 12.92
CA GLY A 123 -7.77 17.47 13.63
C GLY A 123 -8.91 16.52 14.02
N PHE A 124 -9.98 16.47 13.22
CA PHE A 124 -11.21 15.73 13.49
C PHE A 124 -11.97 16.16 14.76
N GLY A 125 -11.71 17.37 15.26
CA GLY A 125 -12.30 17.90 16.50
C GLY A 125 -13.83 18.04 16.46
N ASP A 126 -14.44 18.06 15.28
CA ASP A 126 -15.90 18.06 15.12
C ASP A 126 -16.53 16.65 15.20
N LEU A 127 -15.73 15.60 15.08
CA LEU A 127 -16.14 14.21 15.29
C LEU A 127 -15.79 13.72 16.69
N ILE A 128 -14.58 14.04 17.15
CA ILE A 128 -14.01 13.58 18.41
C ILE A 128 -13.52 14.80 19.18
N ALA A 129 -14.28 15.23 20.20
CA ALA A 129 -13.99 16.47 20.91
C ALA A 129 -12.58 16.52 21.53
N THR A 130 -12.01 15.36 21.91
CA THR A 130 -10.65 15.26 22.47
C THR A 130 -9.54 15.44 21.44
N CYS A 131 -9.82 15.27 20.15
CA CYS A 131 -8.83 15.40 19.06
C CYS A 131 -8.65 16.83 18.56
N LYS A 132 -9.38 17.81 19.11
CA LYS A 132 -9.37 19.19 18.60
C LYS A 132 -7.94 19.74 18.50
N ASN A 133 -7.54 20.08 17.27
CA ASN A 133 -6.21 20.60 16.91
C ASN A 133 -5.01 19.67 17.17
N ARG A 134 -5.23 18.41 17.56
CA ARG A 134 -4.15 17.46 17.92
C ARG A 134 -3.27 17.07 16.73
N TYR A 135 -3.81 17.14 15.51
CA TYR A 135 -3.14 16.68 14.28
C TYR A 135 -2.83 17.80 13.28
N ASN A 136 -2.97 19.06 13.68
CA ASN A 136 -2.82 20.20 12.78
C ASN A 136 -1.37 20.71 12.66
N ALA A 137 -0.38 19.95 13.14
CA ALA A 137 0.90 20.50 13.56
C ALA A 137 1.96 20.70 12.46
N LEU A 138 1.79 20.22 11.21
CA LEU A 138 2.80 20.50 10.17
C LEU A 138 2.21 21.05 8.85
N ARG A 139 2.71 22.25 8.55
CA ARG A 139 2.75 23.06 7.31
C ARG A 139 1.49 23.28 6.45
N SER A 140 0.41 22.55 6.68
CA SER A 140 -0.82 22.82 5.96
C SER A 140 -2.12 22.54 6.71
N GLY A 141 -2.00 21.89 7.87
CA GLY A 141 -3.10 21.70 8.81
C GLY A 141 -4.16 20.71 8.35
N ARG A 142 -3.94 19.94 7.27
CA ARG A 142 -4.92 18.99 6.76
C ARG A 142 -4.45 17.55 6.84
N THR A 143 -5.26 16.72 7.47
CA THR A 143 -5.01 15.30 7.63
C THR A 143 -6.14 14.48 7.00
N PHE A 144 -5.88 13.21 6.77
CA PHE A 144 -6.80 12.29 6.10
C PHE A 144 -7.04 11.04 6.93
N SER A 145 -8.26 10.52 6.90
CA SER A 145 -8.58 9.25 7.55
C SER A 145 -9.72 8.50 6.85
N PRO A 146 -9.68 7.15 6.80
CA PRO A 146 -10.90 6.37 6.71
C PRO A 146 -11.79 6.62 7.93
N ILE A 147 -13.10 6.66 7.74
CA ILE A 147 -14.08 6.89 8.79
C ILE A 147 -14.84 5.60 9.07
N GLY A 148 -14.95 5.22 10.35
CA GLY A 148 -15.63 4.00 10.77
C GLY A 148 -14.88 2.70 10.45
N SER A 149 -13.61 2.78 10.02
CA SER A 149 -12.68 1.66 9.91
C SER A 149 -11.24 2.18 10.09
N THR A 150 -10.33 1.32 10.52
CA THR A 150 -8.88 1.57 10.49
C THR A 150 -8.25 1.19 9.15
N ILE A 151 -9.02 0.56 8.25
CA ILE A 151 -8.50 0.02 6.99
C ILE A 151 -8.71 1.01 5.84
N LEU A 152 -7.63 1.31 5.14
CA LEU A 152 -7.62 2.04 3.88
C LEU A 152 -6.86 1.23 2.84
N ASP A 153 -7.47 0.96 1.69
CA ASP A 153 -6.80 0.40 0.53
C ASP A 153 -6.49 1.51 -0.49
N VAL A 154 -5.25 1.52 -0.99
CA VAL A 154 -4.77 2.40 -2.06
C VAL A 154 -4.48 1.57 -3.30
N THR A 155 -5.07 1.93 -4.43
CA THR A 155 -4.78 1.33 -5.74
C THR A 155 -4.31 2.38 -6.74
N PHE A 156 -3.62 1.93 -7.79
CA PHE A 156 -2.93 2.82 -8.71
C PHE A 156 -3.46 2.73 -10.14
N TYR A 157 -3.41 3.86 -10.83
CA TYR A 157 -3.74 4.04 -12.24
C TYR A 157 -2.67 4.90 -12.89
N LEU A 158 -2.52 4.78 -14.22
CA LEU A 158 -1.70 5.73 -14.94
C LEU A 158 -2.27 7.16 -14.73
N PRO A 159 -1.44 8.11 -14.30
CA PRO A 159 -1.82 9.50 -14.10
C PRO A 159 -2.61 10.06 -15.29
N GLY A 160 -3.83 10.54 -15.03
CA GLY A 160 -4.70 11.11 -16.06
C GLY A 160 -5.47 10.11 -16.90
N GLN A 161 -5.44 8.81 -16.59
CA GLN A 161 -6.04 7.74 -17.39
C GLN A 161 -6.82 6.75 -16.53
N THR A 162 -7.61 5.90 -17.18
CA THR A 162 -8.37 4.81 -16.53
C THR A 162 -7.63 3.47 -16.57
N ILE A 163 -6.35 3.47 -16.94
CA ILE A 163 -5.52 2.26 -17.08
C ILE A 163 -4.95 1.88 -15.72
N PRO A 164 -5.27 0.69 -15.18
CA PRO A 164 -4.67 0.19 -13.93
C PRO A 164 -3.14 0.17 -13.99
N ALA A 165 -2.51 0.51 -12.88
CA ALA A 165 -1.07 0.65 -12.76
C ALA A 165 -0.55 -0.01 -11.48
N SER A 166 0.77 -0.20 -11.43
CA SER A 166 1.52 -0.49 -10.21
C SER A 166 2.49 0.63 -9.91
N VAL A 167 2.84 0.72 -8.64
CA VAL A 167 4.05 1.40 -8.20
C VAL A 167 5.05 0.33 -7.78
N ARG A 168 6.28 0.73 -7.48
CA ARG A 168 7.24 -0.17 -6.83
C ARG A 168 7.54 0.24 -5.40
N GLY A 169 7.21 1.46 -5.01
CA GLY A 169 7.45 1.99 -3.68
C GLY A 169 6.34 2.93 -3.25
N PHE A 170 6.00 2.85 -1.97
CA PHE A 170 4.97 3.65 -1.36
C PHE A 170 5.31 3.90 0.10
N GLY A 171 5.03 5.10 0.59
CA GLY A 171 5.25 5.51 1.96
C GLY A 171 4.25 6.55 2.42
N VAL A 172 4.07 6.61 3.74
CA VAL A 172 3.01 7.38 4.39
C VAL A 172 3.55 8.01 5.66
N ILE A 173 3.12 9.24 5.90
CA ILE A 173 3.29 9.94 7.17
C ILE A 173 2.03 9.72 8.01
N PHE A 174 2.23 9.40 9.28
CA PHE A 174 1.17 9.18 10.26
C PHE A 174 1.31 10.15 11.42
N TYR A 175 0.15 10.56 11.94
CA TYR A 175 0.03 11.15 13.27
C TYR A 175 -0.59 10.16 14.25
N GLY A 176 -0.11 10.21 15.48
CA GLY A 176 -0.77 9.55 16.60
C GLY A 176 -0.44 8.07 16.76
N VAL A 177 0.64 7.54 16.17
CA VAL A 177 1.03 6.13 16.38
C VAL A 177 1.57 5.94 17.80
N ASP A 178 0.70 5.56 18.73
CA ASP A 178 1.02 5.40 20.16
C ASP A 178 1.35 3.97 20.56
N GLN A 179 0.87 2.98 19.80
CA GLN A 179 1.01 1.56 20.14
C GLN A 179 1.81 0.80 19.08
N ALA A 180 2.75 -0.03 19.54
CA ALA A 180 3.55 -0.85 18.65
C ALA A 180 2.69 -1.88 17.91
N GLY A 181 2.77 -1.87 16.58
CA GLY A 181 2.08 -2.84 15.72
C GLY A 181 0.61 -2.54 15.43
N SER A 182 0.04 -1.44 15.95
CA SER A 182 -1.32 -0.97 15.61
C SER A 182 -1.39 -0.46 14.16
N THR A 183 -0.30 0.11 13.67
CA THR A 183 -0.25 0.80 12.37
C THR A 183 0.68 0.07 11.41
N THR A 184 0.13 -0.32 10.26
CA THR A 184 0.84 -1.17 9.29
C THR A 184 0.59 -0.78 7.85
N LEU A 185 1.55 -1.11 7.00
CA LEU A 185 1.40 -1.17 5.54
C LEU A 185 1.56 -2.62 5.08
N GLU A 186 0.56 -3.14 4.38
CA GLU A 186 0.65 -4.40 3.66
C GLU A 186 0.63 -4.13 2.15
N PHE A 187 1.54 -4.77 1.43
CA PHE A 187 1.76 -4.54 0.00
C PHE A 187 1.33 -5.75 -0.80
N PHE A 188 0.68 -5.54 -1.94
CA PHE A 188 0.18 -6.61 -2.79
C PHE A 188 0.64 -6.48 -4.24
N ASP A 189 1.08 -7.61 -4.80
CA ASP A 189 1.25 -7.82 -6.24
C ASP A 189 0.07 -8.68 -6.73
N GLY A 190 -0.94 -7.99 -7.28
CA GLY A 190 -2.26 -8.58 -7.50
C GLY A 190 -2.92 -8.97 -6.17
N GLU A 191 -3.21 -10.26 -5.99
CA GLU A 191 -3.75 -10.82 -4.74
C GLU A 191 -2.65 -11.35 -3.80
N THR A 192 -1.39 -11.34 -4.24
CA THR A 192 -0.28 -11.90 -3.46
C THR A 192 0.27 -10.85 -2.50
N SER A 193 0.21 -11.12 -1.20
CA SER A 193 0.87 -10.28 -0.19
C SER A 193 2.39 -10.39 -0.32
N LEU A 194 3.06 -9.25 -0.47
CA LEU A 194 4.52 -9.12 -0.46
C LEU A 194 5.07 -8.92 0.97
N GLY A 195 4.18 -8.72 1.95
CA GLY A 195 4.52 -8.58 3.35
C GLY A 195 3.82 -7.40 4.03
N THR A 196 3.81 -7.46 5.36
CA THR A 196 3.28 -6.44 6.25
C THR A 196 4.42 -5.79 7.03
N PHE A 197 4.40 -4.46 7.11
CA PHE A 197 5.45 -3.65 7.73
C PHE A 197 4.82 -2.73 8.76
N GLN A 198 5.46 -2.59 9.91
CA GLN A 198 4.94 -1.80 11.04
C GLN A 198 5.56 -0.41 11.06
N ALA A 199 4.72 0.60 11.23
CA ALA A 199 5.19 1.96 11.50
C ALA A 199 5.85 2.03 12.89
N PRO A 200 6.88 2.86 13.08
CA PRO A 200 7.46 3.08 14.40
C PRO A 200 6.46 3.82 15.29
N VAL A 201 6.53 3.58 16.60
CA VAL A 201 5.81 4.40 17.59
C VAL A 201 6.43 5.79 17.61
N ARG A 202 5.60 6.82 17.76
CA ARG A 202 6.08 8.20 17.88
C ARG A 202 7.01 8.36 19.09
N THR A 203 8.09 9.10 18.92
CA THR A 203 9.09 9.34 19.97
C THR A 203 8.77 10.52 20.87
N ASP A 204 7.83 11.37 20.45
CA ASP A 204 7.42 12.56 21.18
C ASP A 204 5.91 12.83 21.00
N PRO A 205 5.27 13.62 21.88
CA PRO A 205 3.81 13.79 21.89
C PRO A 205 3.21 14.38 20.62
N ASP A 206 3.98 15.22 19.91
CA ASP A 206 3.57 15.86 18.66
C ASP A 206 4.19 15.16 17.43
N GLY A 207 4.89 14.05 17.68
CA GLY A 207 5.84 13.46 16.74
C GLY A 207 5.15 12.67 15.64
N LEU A 208 5.66 12.86 14.43
CA LEU A 208 5.26 12.07 13.28
C LEU A 208 5.81 10.66 13.36
N SER A 209 5.19 9.76 12.61
CA SER A 209 5.77 8.46 12.28
C SER A 209 5.74 8.28 10.77
N PHE A 210 6.85 7.83 10.21
CA PHE A 210 6.97 7.57 8.78
C PHE A 210 7.27 6.09 8.53
N LEU A 211 6.62 5.53 7.51
CA LEU A 211 6.95 4.23 6.97
C LEU A 211 6.86 4.26 5.45
N GLY A 212 7.96 3.92 4.78
CA GLY A 212 8.05 3.72 3.34
C GLY A 212 8.73 2.40 3.01
N VAL A 213 8.19 1.69 2.02
CA VAL A 213 8.76 0.44 1.52
C VAL A 213 8.86 0.49 0.01
N LYS A 214 9.98 0.01 -0.52
CA LYS A 214 10.26 -0.13 -1.96
C LYS A 214 10.56 -1.58 -2.27
N PHE A 215 9.90 -2.13 -3.29
CA PHE A 215 10.18 -3.44 -3.87
C PHE A 215 10.82 -3.24 -5.26
N PRO A 216 12.14 -3.38 -5.42
CA PRO A 216 12.79 -3.17 -6.71
C PRO A 216 12.27 -4.10 -7.82
N ASP A 217 11.87 -5.31 -7.43
CA ASP A 217 11.60 -6.44 -8.32
C ASP A 217 10.13 -6.86 -8.38
N HIS A 218 9.22 -6.11 -7.72
CA HIS A 218 7.79 -6.41 -7.68
C HIS A 218 6.93 -5.24 -8.14
N GLN A 219 5.71 -5.58 -8.57
CA GLN A 219 4.68 -4.62 -8.93
C GLN A 219 3.69 -4.49 -7.78
N VAL A 220 3.69 -3.36 -7.09
CA VAL A 220 2.72 -3.08 -6.02
C VAL A 220 1.47 -2.50 -6.68
N SER A 221 0.44 -3.33 -6.85
CA SER A 221 -0.86 -2.93 -7.40
C SER A 221 -1.82 -2.39 -6.34
N ARG A 222 -1.64 -2.80 -5.07
CA ARG A 222 -2.42 -2.32 -3.93
C ARG A 222 -1.56 -2.22 -2.67
N VAL A 223 -1.83 -1.18 -1.88
CA VAL A 223 -1.33 -1.04 -0.52
C VAL A 223 -2.51 -0.99 0.43
N ARG A 224 -2.51 -1.83 1.46
CA ARG A 224 -3.44 -1.75 2.58
C ARG A 224 -2.77 -1.07 3.75
N ILE A 225 -3.40 -0.03 4.25
CA ILE A 225 -3.01 0.69 5.46
C ILE A 225 -3.96 0.26 6.57
N THR A 226 -3.39 -0.16 7.70
CA THR A 226 -4.10 -0.21 8.98
C THR A 226 -3.64 0.98 9.79
N ALA A 227 -4.53 1.90 10.13
CA ALA A 227 -4.24 3.10 10.89
C ALA A 227 -4.79 2.97 12.32
N GLY A 228 -3.92 2.55 13.24
CA GLY A 228 -4.28 2.35 14.64
C GLY A 228 -5.17 1.13 14.91
N ASP A 229 -5.61 0.99 16.16
CA ASP A 229 -6.51 -0.09 16.60
C ASP A 229 -7.97 0.40 16.80
N ALA A 230 -8.20 1.69 16.67
CA ALA A 230 -9.50 2.32 16.74
C ALA A 230 -9.75 3.21 15.51
N ALA A 231 -10.98 3.12 14.98
CA ALA A 231 -11.37 3.93 13.86
C ALA A 231 -11.75 5.36 14.30
N VAL A 232 -11.39 6.35 13.48
CA VAL A 232 -11.93 7.70 13.60
C VAL A 232 -13.45 7.65 13.39
N SER A 233 -14.20 7.92 14.45
CA SER A 233 -15.66 7.89 14.49
C SER A 233 -16.17 8.70 15.69
N LYS A 234 -17.48 8.87 15.82
CA LYS A 234 -18.10 9.46 17.03
C LYS A 234 -18.12 8.51 18.24
N THR A 235 -17.71 7.25 18.07
CA THR A 235 -17.87 6.20 19.10
C THR A 235 -16.64 6.01 19.96
N HIS A 236 -15.46 6.38 19.46
CA HIS A 236 -14.20 6.25 20.18
C HIS A 236 -13.68 7.63 20.53
N ALA A 237 -13.32 7.83 21.79
CA ALA A 237 -12.52 8.97 22.22
C ALA A 237 -11.03 8.61 22.11
N ASP A 238 -10.20 9.60 21.84
CA ASP A 238 -8.73 9.49 21.93
C ASP A 238 -8.33 9.40 23.40
N GLU A 239 -8.36 8.19 23.94
CA GLU A 239 -8.03 7.86 25.31
C GLU A 239 -6.94 6.78 25.29
N SER A 240 -6.12 6.69 26.34
CA SER A 240 -4.95 5.80 26.45
C SER A 240 -5.14 4.31 26.08
N LYS A 241 -6.39 3.86 25.92
CA LYS A 241 -6.74 2.50 25.51
C LYS A 241 -6.76 2.31 23.99
N TYR A 242 -7.04 3.37 23.23
CA TYR A 242 -7.27 3.34 21.79
C TYR A 242 -6.16 4.12 21.08
N ASP A 243 -5.60 3.53 20.04
CA ASP A 243 -4.62 4.16 19.17
C ASP A 243 -5.36 4.72 17.94
N LEU A 244 -5.65 6.02 17.96
CA LEU A 244 -6.28 6.73 16.85
C LEU A 244 -5.22 7.35 15.96
N VAL A 245 -5.05 6.79 14.78
CA VAL A 245 -4.01 7.20 13.83
C VAL A 245 -4.65 7.83 12.60
N VAL A 246 -4.11 8.97 12.18
CA VAL A 246 -4.52 9.66 10.95
C VAL A 246 -3.33 9.83 10.02
N LEU A 247 -3.63 9.99 8.74
CA LEU A 247 -2.63 10.06 7.68
C LEU A 247 -2.36 11.51 7.30
N ASP A 248 -1.13 11.78 6.91
CA ASP A 248 -0.68 13.02 6.29
C ASP A 248 -0.19 12.72 4.88
N ASP A 249 0.99 13.20 4.48
CA ASP A 249 1.47 12.99 3.11
C ASP A 249 1.66 11.51 2.74
N LEU A 250 1.33 11.22 1.48
CA LEU A 250 1.62 9.95 0.82
C LEU A 250 2.69 10.18 -0.26
N LEU A 251 3.65 9.26 -0.39
CA LEU A 251 4.70 9.31 -1.38
C LEU A 251 4.77 7.98 -2.12
N TYR A 252 4.85 8.01 -3.45
CA TYR A 252 5.00 6.80 -4.25
C TYR A 252 5.75 7.09 -5.55
N ASP A 253 6.42 6.09 -6.10
CA ASP A 253 7.07 6.27 -7.41
C ASP A 253 6.04 6.39 -8.54
N GLU A 254 6.47 6.89 -9.70
CA GLU A 254 5.57 7.14 -10.82
C GLU A 254 4.82 5.87 -11.24
N PRO A 255 3.47 5.85 -11.17
CA PRO A 255 2.71 4.66 -11.53
C PRO A 255 2.99 4.22 -12.98
N GLN A 256 3.31 2.95 -13.16
CA GLN A 256 3.56 2.33 -14.46
C GLN A 256 2.49 1.27 -14.76
N VAL A 257 2.29 0.94 -16.03
CA VAL A 257 1.34 -0.11 -16.43
C VAL A 257 1.68 -1.43 -15.74
N LEU A 258 0.64 -2.12 -15.24
CA LEU A 258 0.71 -3.47 -14.64
C LEU A 258 1.23 -4.54 -15.61
#